data_AF-A0A359LT64-F1
#
_entry.id   AF-A0A359LT64-F1
#
_cell.length_a   1.000
_cell.length_b   1.000
_cell.length_c   1.000
_cell.angle_alpha   90.00
_cell.angle_beta   90.00
_cell.angle_gamma   90.00
#
_symmetry.space_group_name_H-M   'P 1'
#
loop_
_entity.id
_entity.type
_entity.pdbx_description
1 polymer ?
#
loop_
_entity_poly.entity_id
_entity_poly.type
_entity_poly.pdbx_seq_one_letter_code
_entity_poly.pdbx_strand_id
1 'polypeptide(L)'
;MKKYVYSFGAGTADGDGTMKDVLGGKGAGLAEMSRAGVPVPPGFTISTEVCNIFFENNRTVPEEVETQALEALAVLEERMGKKLGDPADPLL
;
A
#
# COMPACT_ATOMS: atom_id res chain seq x y z
N MET A 1 12.41 12.85 2.03
CA MET A 1 11.00 12.47 2.22
C MET A 1 10.95 11.07 2.82
N LYS A 2 10.04 10.84 3.76
CA LYS A 2 9.94 9.56 4.47
C LYS A 2 8.89 8.69 3.77
N LYS A 3 9.17 7.40 3.61
CA LYS A 3 8.24 6.48 2.94
C LYS A 3 7.20 5.96 3.94
N TYR A 4 5.93 6.14 3.62
CA TYR A 4 4.78 5.71 4.42
C TYR A 4 3.93 4.64 3.72
N VAL A 5 3.94 4.60 2.39
CA VAL A 5 3.13 3.67 1.59
C VAL A 5 4.04 2.70 0.82
N TYR A 6 3.69 1.41 0.87
CA TYR A 6 4.50 0.31 0.34
C TYR A 6 3.66 -0.55 -0.60
N SER A 7 3.98 -0.52 -1.89
CA SER A 7 3.26 -1.28 -2.92
C SER A 7 3.69 -2.75 -2.98
N PHE A 8 2.79 -3.61 -3.43
CA PHE A 8 3.05 -5.03 -3.71
C PHE A 8 2.24 -5.53 -4.91
N GLY A 9 2.63 -6.69 -5.44
CA GLY A 9 1.96 -7.40 -6.53
C GLY A 9 2.74 -7.39 -7.84
N ALA A 10 2.23 -8.14 -8.83
CA ALA A 10 2.89 -8.34 -10.13
C ALA A 10 4.36 -8.81 -10.01
N GLY A 11 4.65 -9.70 -9.04
CA GLY A 11 5.99 -10.24 -8.82
C GLY A 11 6.96 -9.30 -8.09
N THR A 12 6.51 -8.11 -7.66
CA THR A 12 7.36 -7.10 -7.01
C THR A 12 6.73 -6.60 -5.70
N ALA A 13 7.55 -6.06 -4.79
CA ALA A 13 7.07 -5.35 -3.62
C ALA A 13 8.13 -4.38 -3.08
N ASP A 14 7.67 -3.30 -2.44
CA ASP A 14 8.49 -2.31 -1.76
C ASP A 14 9.04 -2.79 -0.40
N GLY A 15 8.48 -3.89 0.11
CA GLY A 15 8.92 -4.51 1.37
C GLY A 15 9.13 -6.01 1.24
N ASP A 16 9.23 -6.70 2.38
CA ASP A 16 9.35 -8.16 2.46
C ASP A 16 8.88 -8.70 3.81
N GLY A 17 8.98 -10.03 3.98
CA GLY A 17 8.55 -10.75 5.17
C GLY A 17 9.26 -10.34 6.47
N THR A 18 10.38 -9.61 6.39
CA THR A 18 11.13 -9.14 7.57
C THR A 18 10.57 -7.84 8.13
N MET A 19 9.83 -7.06 7.33
CA MET A 19 9.34 -5.73 7.68
C MET A 19 8.05 -5.73 8.53
N LYS A 20 7.90 -6.69 9.43
CA LYS A 20 6.68 -6.85 10.25
C LYS A 20 6.40 -5.65 11.15
N ASP A 21 7.44 -5.01 11.66
CA ASP A 21 7.28 -3.84 12.54
C ASP A 21 6.77 -2.61 11.77
N VAL A 22 7.07 -2.52 10.48
CA VAL A 22 6.70 -1.39 9.61
C VAL A 22 5.39 -1.64 8.87
N LEU A 23 5.14 -2.86 8.41
CA LEU A 23 4.01 -3.21 7.54
C LEU A 23 2.92 -4.04 8.26
N GLY A 24 3.16 -4.43 9.50
CA GLY A 24 2.39 -5.46 10.18
C GLY A 24 2.62 -6.86 9.57
N GLY A 25 2.12 -7.89 10.25
CA GLY A 25 2.29 -9.28 9.81
C GLY A 25 1.66 -9.57 8.44
N LYS A 26 0.50 -8.96 8.15
CA LYS A 26 -0.21 -9.15 6.87
C LYS A 26 0.49 -8.45 5.71
N GLY A 27 0.88 -7.18 5.88
CA GLY A 27 1.57 -6.41 4.85
C GLY A 27 2.92 -7.02 4.48
N ALA A 28 3.71 -7.40 5.49
CA ALA A 28 4.98 -8.11 5.29
C ALA A 28 4.77 -9.46 4.55
N GLY A 29 3.72 -10.22 4.92
CA GLY A 29 3.38 -11.47 4.24
C GLY A 29 2.96 -11.28 2.78
N LEU A 30 2.14 -10.27 2.46
CA LEU A 30 1.73 -9.95 1.09
C LEU A 30 2.92 -9.52 0.22
N ALA A 31 3.83 -8.74 0.80
CA ALA A 31 5.07 -8.33 0.14
C ALA A 31 5.98 -9.53 -0.16
N GLU A 32 6.17 -10.43 0.82
CA GLU A 32 6.94 -11.66 0.64
C GLU A 32 6.35 -12.57 -0.45
N MET A 33 5.04 -12.83 -0.38
CA MET A 33 4.35 -13.63 -1.39
C MET A 33 4.49 -13.04 -2.79
N SER A 34 4.34 -11.72 -2.93
CA SER A 34 4.52 -11.03 -4.22
C SER A 34 5.95 -11.20 -4.74
N ARG A 35 6.97 -11.02 -3.89
CA ARG A 35 8.39 -11.21 -4.27
C ARG A 35 8.74 -12.66 -4.59
N ALA A 36 8.09 -13.61 -3.93
CA ALA A 36 8.23 -15.03 -4.20
C ALA A 36 7.53 -15.48 -5.49
N GLY A 37 6.90 -14.56 -6.23
CA GLY A 37 6.21 -14.87 -7.49
C GLY A 37 4.83 -15.52 -7.30
N VAL A 38 4.29 -15.54 -6.08
CA VAL A 38 2.91 -15.97 -5.84
C VAL A 38 1.96 -14.94 -6.50
N PRO A 39 0.91 -15.37 -7.21
CA PRO A 39 -0.04 -14.47 -7.87
C PRO A 39 -0.93 -13.78 -6.83
N VAL A 40 -0.39 -12.74 -6.20
CA VAL A 40 -1.11 -11.85 -5.29
C VAL A 40 -1.67 -10.67 -6.10
N PRO A 41 -2.96 -10.34 -5.98
CA PRO A 41 -3.51 -9.12 -6.56
C PRO A 41 -2.72 -7.89 -6.10
N PRO A 42 -2.44 -6.92 -6.99
CA PRO A 42 -1.68 -5.74 -6.62
C PRO A 42 -2.42 -4.91 -5.57
N GLY A 43 -1.64 -4.18 -4.77
CA GLY A 43 -2.15 -3.32 -3.72
C GLY A 43 -1.01 -2.59 -3.01
N PHE A 44 -1.32 -1.96 -1.90
CA PHE A 44 -0.33 -1.28 -1.07
C PHE A 44 -0.68 -1.37 0.42
N THR A 45 0.34 -1.19 1.26
CA THR A 45 0.23 -1.14 2.72
C THR A 45 0.67 0.25 3.19
N ILE A 46 -0.15 0.89 4.00
CA ILE A 46 0.22 2.09 4.76
C ILE A 46 0.92 1.63 6.04
N SER A 47 2.10 2.17 6.33
CA SER A 47 2.93 1.71 7.44
C SER A 47 2.26 1.88 8.80
N THR A 48 2.64 1.03 9.75
CA THR A 48 2.18 1.06 11.14
C THR A 48 2.44 2.40 11.82
N GLU A 49 3.53 3.09 11.43
CA GLU A 49 3.87 4.42 11.94
C GLU A 49 2.78 5.46 11.66
N VAL A 50 2.09 5.38 10.51
CA VAL A 50 0.99 6.31 10.18
C VAL A 50 -0.15 6.19 11.18
N CYS A 51 -0.36 5.00 11.76
CA CYS A 51 -1.34 4.82 12.83
C CYS A 51 -0.97 5.64 14.06
N ASN A 52 0.30 5.62 14.48
CA ASN A 52 0.78 6.43 15.60
C ASN A 52 0.64 7.93 15.30
N ILE A 53 1.09 8.36 14.10
CA ILE A 53 0.97 9.75 13.63
C ILE A 53 -0.50 10.21 13.70
N PHE A 54 -1.44 9.38 13.25
CA PHE A 54 -2.86 9.70 13.30
C PHE A 54 -3.35 9.95 14.73
N PHE A 55 -2.98 9.11 15.69
CA PHE A 55 -3.37 9.29 17.08
C PHE A 55 -2.68 10.49 17.75
N GLU A 56 -1.42 10.74 17.45
CA GLU A 56 -0.65 11.88 17.96
C GLU A 56 -1.11 13.21 17.35
N ASN A 57 -1.63 13.18 16.12
CA ASN A 57 -2.02 14.37 15.37
C ASN A 57 -3.55 14.56 15.32
N ASN A 58 -4.22 14.34 16.47
CA ASN A 58 -5.67 14.57 16.63
C ASN A 58 -6.56 13.88 15.59
N ARG A 59 -6.24 12.63 15.23
CA ARG A 59 -6.97 11.84 14.22
C ARG A 59 -6.89 12.43 12.82
N THR A 60 -5.74 13.01 12.48
CA THR A 60 -5.43 13.49 11.14
C THR A 60 -4.05 13.00 10.71
N VAL A 61 -3.82 12.84 9.40
CA VAL A 61 -2.51 12.48 8.86
C VAL A 61 -1.91 13.67 8.11
N PRO A 62 -0.57 13.78 8.05
CA PRO A 62 0.09 14.76 7.19
C PRO A 62 -0.26 14.55 5.71
N GLU A 63 -0.29 15.65 4.95
CA GLU A 63 -0.57 15.65 3.50
C GLU A 63 0.37 14.73 2.71
N GLU A 64 1.61 14.55 3.17
CA GLU A 64 2.59 13.64 2.56
C GLU A 64 2.12 12.17 2.57
N VAL A 65 1.38 11.75 3.61
CA VAL A 65 0.82 10.39 3.69
C VAL A 65 -0.30 10.22 2.67
N GLU A 66 -1.18 11.21 2.56
CA GLU A 66 -2.29 11.19 1.61
C GLU A 66 -1.79 11.22 0.16
N THR A 67 -0.80 12.07 -0.12
CA THR A 67 -0.14 12.14 -1.43
C THR A 67 0.43 10.78 -1.84
N GLN A 68 1.19 10.12 -0.95
CA GLN A 68 1.75 8.80 -1.25
C GLN A 68 0.68 7.72 -1.43
N ALA A 69 -0.45 7.80 -0.70
CA ALA A 69 -1.55 6.86 -0.86
C ALA A 69 -2.26 7.03 -2.22
N LEU A 70 -2.46 8.27 -2.67
CA LEU A 70 -3.03 8.58 -3.97
C LEU A 70 -2.09 8.17 -5.12
N GLU A 71 -0.79 8.36 -4.96
CA GLU A 71 0.22 7.87 -5.92
C GLU A 71 0.20 6.33 -6.02
N ALA A 72 0.14 5.63 -4.89
CA ALA A 72 0.03 4.17 -4.87
C ALA A 72 -1.29 3.67 -5.46
N LEU A 73 -2.39 4.40 -5.25
CA LEU A 73 -3.68 4.11 -5.89
C LEU A 73 -3.59 4.27 -7.42
N ALA A 74 -2.98 5.33 -7.92
CA ALA A 74 -2.81 5.52 -9.37
C ALA A 74 -2.00 4.37 -10.01
N VAL A 75 -0.95 3.90 -9.34
CA VAL A 75 -0.18 2.73 -9.76
C VAL A 75 -1.04 1.46 -9.74
N LEU A 76 -1.90 1.30 -8.73
CA LEU A 76 -2.82 0.17 -8.64
C LEU A 76 -3.84 0.18 -9.80
N GLU A 77 -4.44 1.34 -10.07
CA GLU A 77 -5.36 1.55 -11.20
C GLU A 77 -4.70 1.19 -12.54
N GLU A 78 -3.47 1.66 -12.77
CA GLU A 78 -2.69 1.33 -13.98
C GLU A 78 -2.46 -0.18 -14.11
N ARG A 79 -2.01 -0.84 -13.04
CA ARG A 79 -1.73 -2.29 -13.03
C ARG A 79 -2.99 -3.13 -13.26
N MET A 80 -4.13 -2.66 -12.77
CA MET A 80 -5.42 -3.35 -12.90
C MET A 80 -6.14 -3.01 -14.21
N GLY A 81 -5.75 -1.92 -14.87
CA GLY A 81 -6.48 -1.39 -16.03
C GLY A 81 -7.88 -0.88 -15.67
N LYS A 82 -8.10 -0.47 -14.42
CA LYS A 82 -9.40 -0.05 -13.86
C LYS A 82 -9.26 1.22 -13.05
N LYS A 83 -10.36 1.92 -12.79
CA LYS A 83 -10.39 3.13 -11.95
C LYS A 83 -11.27 2.96 -10.73
N LEU A 84 -10.84 3.50 -9.60
CA LEU A 84 -11.55 3.44 -8.33
C LEU A 84 -12.93 4.09 -8.48
N GLY A 85 -13.98 3.28 -8.29
CA GLY A 85 -15.36 3.76 -8.37
C GLY A 85 -15.84 4.12 -9.79
N ASP A 86 -15.15 3.70 -10.85
CA ASP A 86 -15.65 3.85 -12.22
C ASP A 86 -17.01 3.14 -12.38
N PRO A 87 -18.08 3.82 -12.84
CA PRO A 87 -19.40 3.22 -12.96
C PRO A 87 -19.50 2.13 -14.03
N ALA A 88 -18.57 2.07 -14.99
CA ALA A 88 -18.57 1.09 -16.07
C ALA A 88 -17.70 -0.14 -15.75
N ASP A 89 -16.49 0.06 -15.21
CA ASP A 89 -15.60 -1.03 -14.77
C ASP A 89 -14.81 -0.65 -13.51
N PRO A 90 -15.41 -0.76 -12.32
CA PRO A 90 -14.82 -0.26 -11.09
C PRO A 90 -13.63 -1.10 -10.62
N LEU A 91 -12.58 -0.42 -10.17
CA LEU A 91 -11.71 -0.91 -9.11
C LEU A 91 -12.47 -0.75 -7.78
N LEU A 92 -12.52 -1.82 -6.98
CA LEU A 92 -13.22 -1.92 -5.70
C LEU A 92 -12.24 -2.04 -4.53
#